data_AF-A0A518AUB2-F1
#
_entry.id   AF-A0A518AUB2-F1
#
_cell.length_a   1.000
_cell.length_b   1.000
_cell.length_c   1.000
_cell.angle_alpha   90.00
_cell.angle_beta   90.00
_cell.angle_gamma   90.00
#
_symmetry.space_group_name_H-M   'P 1'
#
loop_
_entity.id
_entity.type
_entity.pdbx_description
1 polymer ?
#
loop_
_entity_poly.entity_id
_entity_poly.type
_entity_poly.pdbx_seq_one_letter_code
_entity_poly.pdbx_strand_id
1 'polypeptide(L)'
;MAKKRPSQSRGKKKPGTPSSSSVSLAQLAGGKGWALKHPRCARDRAEDIDEVRFMLEQGEWEVAQDELRWLLSGCSDCLDAHLLLGEMAVEYQNDVPLARGHFGYAYQLGYKAWRRAGEPVPVPASQLANQGFFAAGRGAAWCLEKLGKGVMADEIVSTLLKMDPTDPLECRKMLDDMRGSDMLPML
;
A
#
# COMPACT_ATOMS: atom_id res chain seq x y z
N MET A 1 -31.19 4.67 -24.52
CA MET A 1 -31.50 3.80 -23.36
C MET A 1 -30.36 2.80 -23.21
N ALA A 2 -29.41 3.06 -22.31
CA ALA A 2 -28.30 2.15 -22.05
C ALA A 2 -28.78 0.98 -21.17
N LYS A 3 -28.63 -0.26 -21.67
CA LYS A 3 -28.95 -1.48 -20.94
C LYS A 3 -27.98 -1.62 -19.76
N LYS A 4 -28.49 -1.48 -18.53
CA LYS A 4 -27.79 -1.89 -17.31
C LYS A 4 -27.39 -3.36 -17.46
N ARG A 5 -26.08 -3.65 -17.49
CA ARG A 5 -25.57 -5.02 -17.39
C ARG A 5 -25.93 -5.53 -15.99
N PRO A 6 -26.46 -6.76 -15.86
CA PRO A 6 -26.75 -7.34 -14.55
C PRO A 6 -25.42 -7.53 -13.81
N SER A 7 -25.29 -6.95 -12.62
CA SER A 7 -24.20 -7.29 -11.70
C SER A 7 -24.33 -8.78 -11.39
N GLN A 8 -23.41 -9.57 -11.94
CA GLN A 8 -23.29 -10.96 -11.52
C GLN A 8 -22.80 -10.95 -10.08
N SER A 9 -23.73 -11.04 -9.12
CA SER A 9 -23.39 -11.40 -7.75
C SER A 9 -22.91 -12.85 -7.77
N ARG A 10 -21.64 -13.07 -8.09
CA ARG A 10 -20.96 -14.33 -7.79
C ARG A 10 -21.14 -14.55 -6.29
N GLY A 11 -21.72 -15.68 -5.90
CA GLY A 11 -21.99 -16.00 -4.50
C GLY A 11 -20.71 -15.89 -3.70
N LYS A 12 -20.57 -14.78 -2.96
CA LYS A 12 -19.42 -14.53 -2.09
C LYS A 12 -19.33 -15.66 -1.08
N LYS A 13 -18.39 -16.59 -1.29
CA LYS A 13 -18.02 -17.60 -0.28
C LYS A 13 -17.65 -16.83 0.98
N LYS A 14 -18.22 -17.17 2.13
CA LYS A 14 -17.91 -16.50 3.40
C LYS A 14 -16.39 -16.40 3.59
N PRO A 15 -15.85 -15.27 4.09
CA PRO A 15 -14.42 -15.14 4.34
C PRO A 15 -13.97 -16.32 5.22
N GLY A 16 -13.02 -17.10 4.70
CA GLY A 16 -12.46 -18.24 5.42
C GLY A 16 -11.85 -17.81 6.76
N THR A 17 -11.75 -18.73 7.70
CA THR A 17 -11.18 -18.50 9.04
C THR A 17 -9.83 -17.76 8.93
N PRO A 18 -9.58 -16.70 9.72
CA PRO A 18 -8.33 -15.95 9.67
C PRO A 18 -7.15 -16.88 9.93
N SER A 19 -6.37 -17.17 8.89
CA SER A 19 -5.13 -17.92 8.99
C SER A 19 -4.06 -16.96 9.50
N SER A 20 -3.54 -17.21 10.71
CA SER A 20 -2.44 -16.45 11.30
C SER A 20 -1.15 -16.66 10.51
N SER A 21 -1.02 -15.98 9.39
CA SER A 21 0.27 -15.76 8.75
C SER A 21 0.44 -14.26 8.64
N SER A 22 1.54 -13.75 9.19
CA SER A 22 1.95 -12.36 9.07
C SER A 22 2.85 -12.21 7.84
N VAL A 23 3.03 -10.98 7.34
CA VAL A 23 4.08 -10.67 6.37
C VAL A 23 5.46 -11.03 6.94
N SER A 24 6.34 -11.60 6.11
CA SER A 24 7.73 -11.98 6.44
C SER A 24 8.67 -11.56 5.32
N LEU A 25 9.99 -11.68 5.51
CA LEU A 25 10.97 -11.54 4.42
C LEU A 25 11.54 -12.91 4.04
N ALA A 26 11.87 -13.06 2.77
CA ALA A 26 12.64 -14.18 2.23
C ALA A 26 13.77 -13.65 1.36
N GLN A 27 14.90 -14.35 1.40
CA GLN A 27 16.03 -14.05 0.51
C GLN A 27 15.65 -14.43 -0.94
N LEU A 28 16.00 -13.56 -1.89
CA LEU A 28 15.83 -13.82 -3.31
C LEU A 28 16.79 -14.93 -3.79
N ALA A 29 16.39 -15.63 -4.84
CA ALA A 29 17.25 -16.61 -5.49
C ALA A 29 18.60 -15.98 -5.91
N GLY A 30 19.70 -16.69 -5.64
CA GLY A 30 21.05 -16.20 -5.91
C GLY A 30 21.56 -15.15 -4.91
N GLY A 31 20.86 -14.89 -3.80
CA GLY A 31 21.35 -14.07 -2.69
C GLY A 31 21.43 -12.57 -2.99
N LYS A 32 20.83 -12.11 -4.09
CA LYS A 32 20.96 -10.73 -4.60
C LYS A 32 20.03 -9.70 -3.93
N GLY A 33 19.33 -10.09 -2.87
CA GLY A 33 18.43 -9.19 -2.14
C GLY A 33 17.33 -9.95 -1.41
N TRP A 34 16.33 -9.20 -0.96
CA TRP A 34 15.24 -9.71 -0.14
C TRP A 34 13.89 -9.26 -0.66
N ALA A 35 12.88 -10.10 -0.45
CA ALA A 35 11.51 -9.83 -0.84
C ALA A 35 10.55 -10.12 0.30
N LEU A 36 9.46 -9.35 0.36
CA LEU A 36 8.33 -9.69 1.21
C LEU A 36 7.71 -11.01 0.77
N LYS A 37 7.36 -11.82 1.76
CA LYS A 37 6.53 -13.00 1.61
C LYS A 37 5.21 -12.69 2.30
N HIS A 38 4.22 -12.36 1.46
CA HIS A 38 2.85 -12.10 1.88
C HIS A 38 2.20 -13.33 2.49
N PRO A 39 1.27 -13.19 3.45
CA PRO A 39 0.60 -14.32 4.06
C PRO A 39 -0.27 -15.09 3.07
N ARG A 40 -0.57 -16.36 3.38
CA ARG A 40 -1.37 -17.20 2.46
C ARG A 40 -2.74 -16.56 2.19
N CYS A 41 -3.39 -16.02 3.23
CA CYS A 41 -4.69 -15.37 3.08
C CYS A 41 -4.67 -14.19 2.10
N ALA A 42 -3.55 -13.47 2.00
CA ALA A 42 -3.41 -12.37 1.05
C ALA A 42 -3.12 -12.88 -0.37
N ARG A 43 -2.25 -13.89 -0.50
CA ARG A 43 -1.94 -14.49 -1.81
C ARG A 43 -3.17 -15.15 -2.45
N ASP A 44 -3.99 -15.81 -1.65
CA ASP A 44 -5.24 -16.46 -2.09
C ASP A 44 -6.30 -15.44 -2.56
N ARG A 45 -6.05 -14.12 -2.39
CA ARG A 45 -6.93 -12.99 -2.79
C ARG A 45 -6.34 -12.14 -3.92
N ALA A 46 -5.24 -12.57 -4.54
CA ALA A 46 -4.58 -11.77 -5.58
C ALA A 46 -5.51 -11.49 -6.77
N GLU A 47 -6.31 -12.47 -7.20
CA GLU A 47 -7.31 -12.29 -8.26
C GLU A 47 -8.41 -11.29 -7.86
N ASP A 48 -8.89 -11.33 -6.61
CA ASP A 48 -9.88 -10.39 -6.12
C ASP A 48 -9.32 -8.95 -6.10
N ILE A 49 -8.04 -8.78 -5.78
CA ILE A 49 -7.35 -7.48 -5.84
C ILE A 49 -7.27 -6.96 -7.28
N ASP A 50 -6.99 -7.83 -8.25
CA ASP A 50 -7.00 -7.44 -9.66
C ASP A 50 -8.40 -7.07 -10.16
N GLU A 51 -9.45 -7.75 -9.67
CA GLU A 51 -10.84 -7.37 -9.94
C GLU A 51 -11.17 -5.99 -9.34
N VAL A 52 -10.72 -5.69 -8.12
CA VAL A 52 -10.86 -4.37 -7.51
C VAL A 52 -10.17 -3.30 -8.36
N ARG A 53 -8.94 -3.54 -8.82
CA ARG A 53 -8.23 -2.59 -9.70
C ARG A 53 -9.04 -2.29 -10.96
N PHE A 54 -9.63 -3.33 -11.57
CA PHE A 54 -10.52 -3.15 -12.71
C PHE A 54 -11.77 -2.32 -12.35
N MET A 55 -12.40 -2.56 -11.20
CA MET A 55 -13.53 -1.73 -10.73
C MET A 55 -13.13 -0.26 -10.59
N LEU A 56 -11.95 0.02 -10.03
CA LEU A 56 -11.41 1.38 -9.93
C LEU A 56 -11.19 1.99 -11.32
N GLU A 57 -10.59 1.27 -12.26
CA GLU A 57 -10.44 1.78 -13.64
C GLU A 57 -11.77 2.11 -14.34
N GLN A 58 -12.86 1.43 -13.97
CA GLN A 58 -14.22 1.71 -14.48
C GLN A 58 -14.97 2.77 -13.68
N GLY A 59 -14.38 3.30 -12.61
CA GLY A 59 -14.98 4.29 -11.74
C GLY A 59 -16.06 3.75 -10.80
N GLU A 60 -16.05 2.46 -10.52
CA GLU A 60 -16.97 1.79 -9.60
C GLU A 60 -16.47 1.89 -8.14
N TRP A 61 -16.19 3.11 -7.68
CA TRP A 61 -15.47 3.38 -6.42
C TRP A 61 -16.15 2.81 -5.17
N GLU A 62 -17.48 2.93 -5.08
CA GLU A 62 -18.25 2.43 -3.93
C GLU A 62 -18.19 0.91 -3.83
N VAL A 63 -18.31 0.23 -4.99
CA VAL A 63 -18.24 -1.24 -5.08
C VAL A 63 -16.83 -1.72 -4.74
N ALA A 64 -15.80 -1.07 -5.29
CA ALA A 64 -14.41 -1.35 -4.97
C ALA A 64 -14.12 -1.18 -3.47
N GLN A 65 -14.65 -0.14 -2.83
CA GLN A 65 -14.48 0.08 -1.39
C GLN A 65 -15.09 -1.05 -0.56
N ASP A 66 -16.31 -1.47 -0.88
CA ASP A 66 -16.99 -2.57 -0.19
C ASP A 66 -16.27 -3.90 -0.39
N GLU A 67 -15.75 -4.15 -1.59
CA GLU A 67 -14.94 -5.32 -1.89
C GLU A 67 -13.63 -5.34 -1.09
N LEU A 68 -12.91 -4.22 -1.04
CA LEU A 68 -11.70 -4.08 -0.25
C LEU A 68 -11.94 -4.33 1.24
N ARG A 69 -13.02 -3.77 1.80
CA ARG A 69 -13.43 -4.03 3.19
C ARG A 69 -13.76 -5.51 3.41
N TRP A 70 -14.43 -6.15 2.46
CA TRP A 70 -14.71 -7.58 2.50
C TRP A 70 -13.43 -8.42 2.47
N LEU A 71 -12.45 -8.08 1.62
CA LEU A 71 -11.15 -8.75 1.57
C LEU A 71 -10.40 -8.64 2.90
N LEU A 72 -10.36 -7.44 3.49
CA LEU A 72 -9.73 -7.19 4.79
C LEU A 72 -10.42 -7.93 5.94
N SER A 73 -11.74 -8.16 5.86
CA SER A 73 -12.44 -8.98 6.85
C SER A 73 -11.95 -10.42 6.91
N GLY A 74 -11.41 -10.94 5.79
CA GLY A 74 -10.84 -12.28 5.72
C GLY A 74 -9.31 -12.34 5.74
N CYS A 75 -8.62 -11.20 5.61
CA CYS A 75 -7.17 -11.10 5.75
C CYS A 75 -6.77 -9.65 6.08
N SER A 76 -6.67 -9.33 7.37
CA SER A 76 -6.27 -8.00 7.84
C SER A 76 -4.87 -7.58 7.37
N ASP A 77 -4.01 -8.54 7.07
CA ASP A 77 -2.63 -8.31 6.63
C ASP A 77 -2.51 -8.30 5.09
N CYS A 78 -3.63 -8.13 4.37
CA CYS A 78 -3.63 -7.92 2.92
C CYS A 78 -3.13 -6.51 2.60
N LEU A 79 -1.82 -6.42 2.38
CA LEU A 79 -1.12 -5.16 2.14
C LEU A 79 -1.73 -4.37 0.97
N ASP A 80 -1.97 -5.04 -0.16
CA ASP A 80 -2.48 -4.38 -1.36
C ASP A 80 -3.90 -3.83 -1.17
N ALA A 81 -4.74 -4.49 -0.37
CA ALA A 81 -6.07 -3.96 -0.04
C ALA A 81 -5.98 -2.66 0.78
N HIS A 82 -5.04 -2.60 1.73
CA HIS A 82 -4.77 -1.36 2.46
C HIS A 82 -4.19 -0.28 1.55
N LEU A 83 -3.28 -0.61 0.62
CA LEU A 83 -2.74 0.34 -0.34
C LEU A 83 -3.86 1.00 -1.16
N LEU A 84 -4.72 0.19 -1.79
CA LEU A 84 -5.83 0.68 -2.63
C LEU A 84 -6.83 1.53 -1.82
N LEU A 85 -7.17 1.14 -0.59
CA LEU A 85 -8.02 1.98 0.27
C LEU A 85 -7.36 3.33 0.62
N GLY A 86 -6.03 3.35 0.76
CA GLY A 86 -5.27 4.59 0.98
C GLY A 86 -5.33 5.51 -0.23
N GLU A 87 -5.10 4.97 -1.42
CA GLU A 87 -5.20 5.69 -2.70
C GLU A 87 -6.62 6.25 -2.89
N MET A 88 -7.65 5.44 -2.66
CA MET A 88 -9.04 5.88 -2.77
C MET A 88 -9.39 6.99 -1.79
N ALA A 89 -8.87 6.92 -0.55
CA ALA A 89 -9.11 7.96 0.45
C ALA A 89 -8.49 9.30 0.03
N VAL A 90 -7.33 9.29 -0.64
CA VAL A 90 -6.73 10.51 -1.23
C VAL A 90 -7.55 10.99 -2.43
N GLU A 91 -7.73 10.13 -3.42
CA GLU A 91 -8.17 10.53 -4.76
C GLU A 91 -9.67 10.85 -4.83
N TYR A 92 -10.50 10.11 -4.10
CA TYR A 92 -11.96 10.25 -4.22
C TYR A 92 -12.62 10.89 -3.01
N GLN A 93 -12.03 10.73 -1.83
CA GLN A 93 -12.61 11.23 -0.58
C GLN A 93 -11.93 12.50 -0.07
N ASN A 94 -10.75 12.83 -0.58
CA ASN A 94 -9.89 13.90 -0.07
C ASN A 94 -9.68 13.81 1.46
N ASP A 95 -9.62 12.57 1.97
CA ASP A 95 -9.49 12.25 3.40
C ASP A 95 -8.06 11.79 3.70
N VAL A 96 -7.17 12.77 3.87
CA VAL A 96 -5.75 12.55 4.18
C VAL A 96 -5.55 11.77 5.50
N PRO A 97 -6.28 12.06 6.60
CA PRO A 97 -6.20 11.25 7.81
C PRO A 97 -6.53 9.75 7.61
N LEU A 98 -7.59 9.44 6.85
CA LEU A 98 -7.98 8.08 6.53
C LEU A 98 -6.92 7.40 5.65
N ALA A 99 -6.46 8.09 4.60
CA ALA A 99 -5.38 7.62 3.74
C ALA A 99 -4.11 7.27 4.54
N ARG A 100 -3.71 8.15 5.45
CA ARG A 100 -2.58 7.91 6.37
C ARG A 100 -2.77 6.64 7.19
N GLY A 101 -4.00 6.35 7.63
CA GLY A 101 -4.32 5.13 8.35
C GLY A 101 -4.06 3.87 7.53
N HIS A 102 -4.55 3.86 6.30
CA HIS A 102 -4.40 2.74 5.38
C HIS A 102 -2.96 2.54 4.90
N PHE A 103 -2.32 3.58 4.37
CA PHE A 103 -0.92 3.53 3.95
C PHE A 103 0.01 3.18 5.12
N GLY A 104 -0.20 3.81 6.28
CA GLY A 104 0.59 3.55 7.47
C GLY A 104 0.49 2.10 7.94
N TYR A 105 -0.70 1.50 7.90
CA TYR A 105 -0.87 0.08 8.25
C TYR A 105 -0.13 -0.83 7.27
N ALA A 106 -0.33 -0.64 5.95
CA ALA A 106 0.38 -1.40 4.91
C ALA A 106 1.91 -1.29 5.05
N TYR A 107 2.44 -0.08 5.24
CA TYR A 107 3.87 0.14 5.50
C TYR A 107 4.34 -0.61 6.75
N GLN A 108 3.59 -0.55 7.84
CA GLN A 108 3.97 -1.21 9.09
C GLN A 108 4.04 -2.74 8.98
N LEU A 109 3.24 -3.37 8.11
CA LEU A 109 3.34 -4.81 7.84
C LEU A 109 4.73 -5.18 7.30
N GLY A 110 5.18 -4.48 6.25
CA GLY A 110 6.50 -4.72 5.64
C GLY A 110 7.65 -4.28 6.55
N TYR A 111 7.53 -3.13 7.22
CA TYR A 111 8.56 -2.63 8.13
C TYR A 111 8.81 -3.59 9.31
N LYS A 112 7.75 -4.09 9.95
CA LYS A 112 7.89 -5.09 11.02
C LYS A 112 8.48 -6.40 10.53
N ALA A 113 8.14 -6.83 9.32
CA ALA A 113 8.75 -8.01 8.72
C ALA A 113 10.26 -7.80 8.53
N TRP A 114 10.68 -6.65 7.99
CA TRP A 114 12.07 -6.31 7.75
C TRP A 114 12.88 -6.23 9.04
N ARG A 115 12.36 -5.53 10.06
CA ARG A 115 12.97 -5.47 11.41
C ARG A 115 13.17 -6.85 12.01
N ARG A 116 12.16 -7.73 11.90
CA ARG A 116 12.24 -9.10 12.43
C ARG A 116 13.28 -9.96 11.72
N ALA A 117 13.52 -9.70 10.43
CA ALA A 117 14.55 -10.37 9.65
C ALA A 117 15.97 -9.84 9.92
N GLY A 118 16.14 -8.89 10.85
CA GLY A 118 17.45 -8.29 11.17
C GLY A 118 17.84 -7.14 10.24
N GLU A 119 16.84 -6.43 9.67
CA GLU A 119 17.05 -5.31 8.76
C GLU A 119 17.93 -5.60 7.53
N PRO A 120 17.69 -6.72 6.82
CA PRO A 120 18.55 -7.08 5.71
C PRO A 120 18.43 -6.09 4.55
N VAL A 121 19.53 -5.90 3.83
CA VAL A 121 19.60 -5.07 2.62
C VAL A 121 20.39 -5.80 1.53
N PRO A 122 20.10 -5.57 0.24
CA PRO A 122 19.05 -4.70 -0.29
C PRO A 122 17.66 -5.35 -0.26
N VAL A 123 16.61 -4.52 -0.19
CA VAL A 123 15.20 -4.90 -0.42
C VAL A 123 14.70 -4.10 -1.63
N PRO A 124 14.93 -4.57 -2.87
CA PRO A 124 14.68 -3.75 -4.06
C PRO A 124 13.18 -3.48 -4.24
N ALA A 125 12.79 -2.22 -4.44
CA ALA A 125 11.39 -1.84 -4.69
C ALA A 125 10.89 -2.35 -6.05
N SER A 126 11.80 -2.61 -6.99
CA SER A 126 11.49 -3.19 -8.30
C SER A 126 10.95 -4.62 -8.22
N GLN A 127 11.22 -5.34 -7.12
CA GLN A 127 10.69 -6.68 -6.91
C GLN A 127 9.19 -6.62 -6.63
N LEU A 128 8.39 -7.37 -7.41
CA LEU A 128 6.92 -7.33 -7.37
C LEU A 128 6.34 -7.42 -5.95
N ALA A 129 6.84 -8.35 -5.13
CA ALA A 129 6.35 -8.54 -3.77
C ALA A 129 6.63 -7.35 -2.82
N ASN A 130 7.59 -6.49 -3.16
CA ASN A 130 7.97 -5.31 -2.38
C ASN A 130 7.21 -4.04 -2.83
N GLN A 131 6.67 -4.01 -4.06
CA GLN A 131 6.11 -2.80 -4.66
C GLN A 131 5.04 -2.16 -3.78
N GLY A 132 4.05 -2.94 -3.33
CA GLY A 132 2.97 -2.42 -2.49
C GLY A 132 3.48 -1.82 -1.18
N PHE A 133 4.51 -2.40 -0.57
CA PHE A 133 5.11 -1.87 0.66
C PHE A 133 5.82 -0.52 0.43
N PHE A 134 6.59 -0.41 -0.64
CA PHE A 134 7.26 0.86 -0.98
C PHE A 134 6.25 1.94 -1.39
N ALA A 135 5.24 1.58 -2.19
CA ALA A 135 4.14 2.49 -2.55
C ALA A 135 3.38 2.97 -1.31
N ALA A 136 3.06 2.07 -0.37
CA ALA A 136 2.41 2.42 0.88
C ALA A 136 3.29 3.30 1.77
N GLY A 137 4.60 3.03 1.84
CA GLY A 137 5.55 3.89 2.55
C GLY A 137 5.60 5.31 1.97
N ARG A 138 5.68 5.44 0.64
CA ARG A 138 5.61 6.74 -0.04
C ARG A 138 4.30 7.47 0.24
N GLY A 139 3.15 6.78 0.11
CA GLY A 139 1.83 7.35 0.42
C GLY A 139 1.70 7.77 1.88
N ALA A 140 2.24 7.00 2.81
CA ALA A 140 2.25 7.34 4.24
C ALA A 140 3.10 8.60 4.52
N ALA A 141 4.30 8.69 3.92
CA ALA A 141 5.14 9.87 4.04
C ALA A 141 4.47 11.12 3.46
N TRP A 142 3.86 11.01 2.27
CA TRP A 142 3.07 12.09 1.67
C TRP A 142 1.94 12.57 2.60
N CYS A 143 1.17 11.64 3.17
CA CYS A 143 0.08 12.00 4.09
C CYS A 143 0.60 12.66 5.36
N LEU A 144 1.72 12.18 5.91
CA LEU A 144 2.34 12.77 7.10
C LEU A 144 2.80 14.20 6.83
N GLU A 145 3.42 14.46 5.68
CA GLU A 145 3.83 15.80 5.27
C GLU A 145 2.60 16.72 5.14
N LYS A 146 1.53 16.29 4.46
CA LYS A 146 0.26 17.05 4.36
C LYS A 146 -0.39 17.34 5.72
N LEU A 147 -0.15 16.49 6.72
CA LEU A 147 -0.66 16.65 8.08
C LEU A 147 0.30 17.42 9.00
N GLY A 148 1.35 18.05 8.46
CA GLY A 148 2.32 18.84 9.23
C GLY A 148 3.26 18.00 10.09
N LYS A 149 3.43 16.70 9.77
CA LYS A 149 4.26 15.74 10.51
C LYS A 149 5.55 15.41 9.75
N GLY A 150 6.25 16.44 9.27
CA GLY A 150 7.39 16.28 8.36
C GLY A 150 8.53 15.42 8.90
N VAL A 151 8.84 15.49 10.20
CA VAL A 151 9.86 14.63 10.83
C VAL A 151 9.54 13.14 10.66
N MET A 152 8.27 12.76 10.84
CA MET A 152 7.84 11.36 10.65
C MET A 152 7.83 10.97 9.16
N ALA A 153 7.57 11.91 8.26
CA ALA A 153 7.67 11.67 6.82
C ALA A 153 9.13 11.37 6.43
N ASP A 154 10.08 12.17 6.93
CA ASP A 154 11.52 11.99 6.70
C ASP A 154 12.01 10.63 7.23
N GLU A 155 11.53 10.19 8.41
CA GLU A 155 11.86 8.87 8.97
C GLU A 155 11.43 7.72 8.06
N ILE A 156 10.21 7.78 7.51
CA ILE A 156 9.72 6.76 6.57
C ILE A 156 10.57 6.77 5.31
N VAL A 157 10.79 7.94 4.69
CA VAL A 157 11.58 8.06 3.46
C VAL A 157 13.01 7.57 3.68
N SER A 158 13.68 8.00 4.75
CA SER A 158 15.01 7.51 5.11
C SER A 158 15.06 5.99 5.28
N THR A 159 14.00 5.39 5.82
CA THR A 159 13.91 3.93 5.98
C THR A 159 13.78 3.23 4.62
N LEU A 160 12.91 3.72 3.74
CA LEU A 160 12.76 3.17 2.39
C LEU A 160 14.07 3.25 1.60
N LEU A 161 14.80 4.36 1.72
CA LEU A 161 16.09 4.57 1.05
C LEU A 161 17.22 3.71 1.63
N LYS A 162 17.15 3.36 2.92
CA LYS A 162 18.07 2.37 3.51
C LYS A 162 17.86 0.99 2.87
N MET A 163 16.61 0.64 2.55
CA MET A 163 16.23 -0.62 1.94
C MET A 163 16.56 -0.68 0.44
N ASP A 164 16.25 0.39 -0.29
CA ASP A 164 16.56 0.58 -1.71
C ASP A 164 17.09 2.02 -1.97
N PRO A 165 18.43 2.19 -2.00
CA PRO A 165 19.05 3.49 -2.21
C PRO A 165 18.81 4.10 -3.59
N THR A 166 18.30 3.34 -4.57
CA THR A 166 18.06 3.85 -5.93
C THR A 166 16.86 4.79 -6.02
N ASP A 167 16.05 4.85 -4.95
CA ASP A 167 14.84 5.69 -4.85
C ASP A 167 13.93 5.65 -6.08
N PRO A 168 13.50 4.46 -6.56
CA PRO A 168 12.78 4.34 -7.83
C PRO A 168 11.39 4.97 -7.82
N LEU A 169 10.87 5.33 -6.64
CA LEU A 169 9.59 6.04 -6.47
C LEU A 169 9.77 7.54 -6.21
N GLU A 170 11.00 8.06 -6.32
CA GLU A 170 11.36 9.46 -6.11
C GLU A 170 10.84 10.01 -4.77
N CYS A 171 10.97 9.25 -3.69
CA CYS A 171 10.42 9.60 -2.38
C CYS A 171 11.02 10.89 -1.82
N ARG A 172 12.32 11.14 -2.03
CA ARG A 172 12.97 12.39 -1.58
C ARG A 172 12.39 13.59 -2.32
N LYS A 173 12.42 13.51 -3.65
CA LYS A 173 11.92 14.56 -4.53
C LYS A 173 10.46 14.88 -4.24
N MET A 174 9.62 13.88 -3.95
CA MET A 174 8.23 14.10 -3.54
C MET A 174 8.13 15.01 -2.29
N LEU A 175 8.93 14.79 -1.24
CA LEU A 175 8.90 15.64 -0.05
C LEU A 175 9.49 17.03 -0.34
N ASP A 176 10.57 17.11 -1.10
CA ASP A 176 11.19 18.37 -1.51
C ASP A 176 10.21 19.24 -2.31
N ASP A 177 9.50 18.66 -3.28
CA ASP A 177 8.51 19.33 -4.11
C ASP A 177 7.34 19.87 -3.27
N MET A 178 6.88 19.11 -2.27
CA MET A 178 5.80 19.54 -1.36
C MET A 178 6.22 20.76 -0.54
N ARG A 179 7.44 20.73 0.03
CA ARG A 179 7.98 21.80 0.85
C ARG A 179 8.35 23.03 0.03
N GLY A 180 8.81 22.83 -1.20
CA GLY A 180 9.10 23.90 -2.15
C GLY A 180 7.85 24.58 -2.70
N SER A 181 6.75 23.84 -2.86
CA SER A 181 5.46 24.39 -3.33
C SER A 181 4.79 25.31 -2.31
N ASP A 182 5.07 25.14 -1.02
CA ASP A 182 4.57 26.01 0.06
C ASP A 182 5.36 27.34 0.19
N MET A 183 6.39 27.58 -0.64
CA MET A 183 7.22 28.79 -0.61
C MET A 183 6.87 29.87 -1.66
N LEU A 184 5.70 29.82 -2.31
CA LEU A 184 5.24 30.97 -3.09
C LEU A 184 4.72 32.07 -2.15
N PRO A 185 5.36 33.26 -2.11
CA PRO A 185 4.86 34.36 -1.30
C PRO A 185 3.50 34.80 -1.88
N MET A 186 2.50 34.97 -1.00
CA MET A 186 1.34 35.79 -1.33
C MET A 186 1.85 37.21 -1.61
N LEU A 187 1.91 37.57 -2.90
CA LEU A 187 2.04 38.95 -3.34
C LEU A 187 0.68 39.64 -3.31
#